data_AF-A0A1F3ZSA3-F1
#
_entry.id   AF-A0A1F3ZSA3-F1
#
_cell.length_a   1.000
_cell.length_b   1.000
_cell.length_c   1.000
_cell.angle_alpha   90.00
_cell.angle_beta   90.00
_cell.angle_gamma   90.00
#
_symmetry.space_group_name_H-M   'P 1'
#
loop_
_entity.id
_entity.type
_entity.pdbx_description
1 polymer ?
#
loop_
_entity_poly.entity_id
_entity_poly.type
_entity_poly.pdbx_seq_one_letter_code
_entity_poly.pdbx_strand_id
1 'polypeptide(L)'
;MPRGWQRRLVRVENENTGGYVGLCLEVHDLALSKYAAGREKDLKFTRELAQHEMTHKRTLLRRLAATPLNAALAKIVRGRIERDFASPRT
;
A
#
# COMPACT_ATOMS: atom_id res chain seq x y z
N MET A 1 -4.72 -1.28 -9.07
CA MET A 1 -4.02 -2.28 -8.23
C MET A 1 -2.84 -2.88 -8.97
N PRO A 2 -1.73 -3.24 -8.30
CA PRO A 2 -0.58 -3.89 -8.93
C PRO A 2 -0.95 -5.23 -9.57
N ARG A 3 -0.37 -5.59 -10.72
CA ARG A 3 -0.62 -6.89 -11.35
C ARG A 3 -0.33 -8.06 -10.36
N GLY A 4 -1.20 -9.07 -10.40
CA GLY A 4 -1.09 -10.27 -9.55
C GLY A 4 -1.42 -10.06 -8.07
N TRP A 5 -2.06 -8.95 -7.70
CA TRP A 5 -2.47 -8.69 -6.31
C TRP A 5 -3.40 -9.78 -5.75
N GLN A 6 -4.26 -10.38 -6.57
CA GLN A 6 -5.15 -11.46 -6.11
C GLN A 6 -4.39 -12.68 -5.57
N ARG A 7 -3.20 -12.96 -6.11
CA ARG A 7 -2.34 -14.05 -5.63
C ARG A 7 -1.65 -13.76 -4.30
N ARG A 8 -1.75 -12.52 -3.82
CA ARG A 8 -1.15 -12.07 -2.56
C ARG A 8 -2.20 -11.78 -1.49
N LEU A 9 -3.45 -12.18 -1.71
CA LEU A 9 -4.49 -12.01 -0.68
C LEU A 9 -4.07 -12.70 0.62
N VAL A 10 -4.21 -11.99 1.73
CA VAL A 10 -4.01 -12.50 3.08
C VAL A 10 -5.31 -13.10 3.55
N ARG A 11 -5.29 -14.41 3.83
CA ARG A 11 -6.43 -15.12 4.42
C ARG A 11 -6.52 -14.77 5.90
N VAL A 12 -7.69 -14.34 6.35
CA VAL A 12 -8.01 -14.08 7.76
C VAL A 12 -9.17 -14.99 8.13
N GLU A 13 -8.93 -15.89 9.07
CA GLU A 13 -9.87 -16.92 9.51
C GLU A 13 -9.59 -17.17 11.00
N ASN A 14 -10.50 -16.74 11.88
CA ASN A 14 -10.41 -16.89 13.34
C ASN A 14 -11.82 -16.88 13.96
N GLU A 15 -11.94 -16.95 15.28
CA GLU A 15 -13.25 -17.00 15.95
C GLU A 15 -14.12 -15.77 15.60
N ASN A 16 -13.50 -14.61 15.38
CA ASN A 16 -14.20 -13.38 15.01
C ASN A 16 -14.66 -13.35 13.54
N THR A 17 -14.27 -14.32 12.70
CA THR A 17 -14.76 -14.44 11.32
C THR A 17 -16.00 -15.32 11.19
N GLY A 18 -16.51 -15.91 12.29
CA GLY A 18 -17.81 -16.59 12.32
C GLY A 18 -17.94 -17.76 11.35
N GLY A 19 -16.84 -18.48 11.08
CA GLY A 19 -16.79 -19.60 10.14
C GLY A 19 -16.55 -19.21 8.67
N TYR A 20 -16.35 -17.92 8.38
CA TYR A 20 -15.99 -17.44 7.04
C TYR A 20 -14.50 -17.10 6.93
N VAL A 21 -14.03 -17.01 5.67
CA VAL A 21 -12.67 -16.58 5.34
C VAL A 21 -12.71 -15.17 4.77
N GLY A 22 -12.05 -14.23 5.45
CA GLY A 22 -11.76 -12.91 4.93
C GLY A 22 -10.56 -12.94 3.99
N LEU A 23 -10.69 -12.39 2.78
CA LEU A 23 -9.57 -12.21 1.85
C LEU A 23 -9.15 -10.75 1.84
N CYS A 24 -8.12 -10.44 2.63
CA CYS A 24 -7.61 -9.09 2.80
C CYS A 24 -6.48 -8.80 1.79
N LEU A 25 -6.36 -7.54 1.38
CA LEU A 25 -5.23 -7.10 0.57
C LEU A 25 -3.93 -7.20 1.36
N GLU A 26 -2.86 -7.64 0.72
CA GLU A 26 -1.52 -7.49 1.29
C GLU A 26 -1.18 -6.01 1.48
N VAL A 27 -0.51 -5.69 2.57
CA VAL A 27 -0.31 -4.32 3.08
C VAL A 27 0.29 -3.35 2.05
N HIS A 28 1.21 -3.78 1.20
CA HIS A 28 1.81 -2.95 0.15
C HIS A 28 0.85 -2.71 -1.02
N ASP A 29 0.02 -3.70 -1.35
CA ASP A 29 -1.01 -3.56 -2.38
C ASP A 29 -2.12 -2.62 -1.90
N LEU A 30 -2.52 -2.74 -0.64
CA LEU A 30 -3.42 -1.80 0.03
C LEU A 30 -2.82 -0.39 0.02
N ALA A 31 -1.58 -0.22 0.49
CA ALA A 31 -0.90 1.07 0.53
C ALA A 31 -0.82 1.72 -0.86
N LEU A 32 -0.50 0.97 -1.92
CA LEU A 32 -0.49 1.51 -3.29
C LEU A 32 -1.87 1.96 -3.77
N SER A 33 -2.94 1.27 -3.37
CA SER A 33 -4.32 1.71 -3.62
C SER A 33 -4.61 3.06 -2.96
N LYS A 34 -4.15 3.23 -1.70
CA LYS A 34 -4.31 4.46 -0.91
C LYS A 34 -3.47 5.60 -1.45
N TYR A 35 -2.22 5.35 -1.80
CA TYR A 35 -1.36 6.32 -2.46
C TYR A 35 -1.96 6.79 -3.79
N ALA A 36 -2.59 5.91 -4.57
CA ALA A 36 -3.25 6.29 -5.81
C ALA A 36 -4.52 7.13 -5.56
N ALA A 37 -5.35 6.73 -4.59
CA ALA A 37 -6.57 7.45 -4.23
C ALA A 37 -6.28 8.87 -3.69
N GLY A 38 -5.23 9.02 -2.87
CA GLY A 38 -4.64 10.32 -2.53
C GLY A 38 -5.51 11.28 -1.73
N ARG A 39 -6.62 10.82 -1.13
CA ARG A 39 -7.42 11.65 -0.19
C ARG A 39 -6.61 11.89 1.08
N GLU A 40 -6.89 12.98 1.80
CA GLU A 40 -6.14 13.34 3.01
C GLU A 40 -6.01 12.19 4.01
N LYS A 41 -7.11 11.49 4.30
CA LYS A 41 -7.10 10.32 5.19
C LYS A 41 -6.27 9.14 4.68
N ASP A 42 -6.20 8.96 3.36
CA ASP A 42 -5.41 7.87 2.76
C ASP A 42 -3.91 8.19 2.90
N LEU A 43 -3.52 9.45 2.74
CA LEU A 43 -2.13 9.89 2.90
C LEU A 43 -1.66 9.82 4.36
N LYS A 44 -2.54 10.19 5.32
CA LYS A 44 -2.28 9.96 6.75
C LYS A 44 -2.05 8.47 7.00
N PHE A 45 -2.95 7.62 6.54
CA PHE A 45 -2.84 6.16 6.70
C PHE A 45 -1.55 5.58 6.11
N THR A 46 -1.15 5.94 4.88
CA THR A 46 0.08 5.40 4.29
C THR A 46 1.35 5.88 4.99
N ARG A 47 1.35 7.10 5.51
CA ARG A 47 2.45 7.60 6.33
C ARG A 47 2.62 6.77 7.59
N GLU A 48 1.53 6.49 8.31
CA GLU A 48 1.59 5.64 9.51
C GLU A 48 2.08 4.22 9.17
N LEU A 49 1.64 3.63 8.05
CA LEU A 49 2.14 2.33 7.60
C LEU A 49 3.65 2.33 7.31
N ALA A 50 4.20 3.44 6.84
CA ALA A 50 5.64 3.57 6.61
C ALA A 50 6.40 3.76 7.93
N GLN A 51 5.90 4.63 8.81
CA GLN A 51 6.50 4.95 10.10
C GLN A 51 6.55 3.76 11.06
N HIS A 52 5.52 2.92 11.05
CA HIS A 52 5.44 1.71 11.85
C HIS A 52 6.05 0.48 11.16
N GLU A 53 6.84 0.68 10.09
CA GLU A 53 7.55 -0.39 9.36
C GLU A 53 6.63 -1.50 8.80
N MET A 54 5.33 -1.23 8.68
CA MET A 54 4.36 -2.17 8.11
C MET A 54 4.50 -2.29 6.58
N THR A 55 5.20 -1.35 5.95
CA THR A 55 5.50 -1.37 4.52
C THR A 55 6.97 -1.07 4.27
N HIS A 56 7.49 -1.60 3.15
CA HIS A 56 8.87 -1.44 2.75
C HIS A 56 8.96 -0.68 1.43
N LYS A 57 9.73 0.43 1.42
CA LYS A 57 9.97 1.27 0.24
C LYS A 57 10.29 0.47 -1.02
N ARG A 58 11.25 -0.45 -0.93
CA ARG A 58 11.68 -1.29 -2.07
C ARG A 58 10.53 -2.09 -2.68
N THR A 59 9.67 -2.67 -1.83
CA THR A 59 8.51 -3.45 -2.27
C THR A 59 7.45 -2.55 -2.90
N LEU A 60 7.18 -1.38 -2.32
CA LEU A 60 6.24 -0.39 -2.87
C LEU A 60 6.69 0.07 -4.27
N LEU A 61 7.95 0.45 -4.44
CA LEU A 61 8.47 0.91 -5.74
C LEU A 61 8.45 -0.19 -6.80
N ARG A 62 8.81 -1.43 -6.44
CA ARG A 62 8.73 -2.58 -7.34
C ARG A 62 7.29 -2.84 -7.80
N ARG A 63 6.32 -2.79 -6.88
CA ARG A 63 4.91 -3.04 -7.19
C ARG A 63 4.23 -1.87 -7.89
N LEU A 64 4.67 -0.63 -7.63
CA LEU A 64 4.25 0.55 -8.38
C LEU A 64 4.54 0.38 -9.87
N ALA A 65 5.73 -0.12 -10.22
CA ALA A 65 6.09 -0.41 -11.63
C ALA A 65 5.17 -1.43 -12.30
N ALA A 66 4.55 -2.33 -11.51
CA ALA A 66 3.57 -3.31 -11.99
C ALA A 66 2.11 -2.82 -11.88
N THR A 67 1.88 -1.56 -11.54
CA THR A 67 0.53 -1.00 -11.36
C THR A 67 0.10 -0.26 -12.63
N PRO A 68 -1.08 -0.55 -13.21
CA PRO A 68 -1.57 0.14 -14.39
C PRO A 68 -2.06 1.55 -14.02
N LEU A 69 -1.12 2.49 -13.94
CA LEU A 69 -1.37 3.92 -13.76
C LEU A 69 -0.80 4.67 -14.96
N ASN A 70 -1.40 5.81 -15.31
CA ASN A 70 -0.78 6.73 -16.25
C ASN A 70 0.52 7.32 -15.64
N ALA A 71 1.41 7.84 -16.49
CA ALA A 71 2.72 8.31 -16.08
C ALA A 71 2.66 9.46 -15.05
N ALA A 72 1.68 10.37 -15.18
CA ALA A 72 1.50 11.49 -14.27
C ALA A 72 1.16 11.01 -12.85
N LEU A 73 0.17 10.10 -12.73
CA LEU A 73 -0.23 9.54 -11.44
C LEU A 73 0.86 8.64 -10.85
N ALA A 74 1.58 7.86 -11.66
CA ALA A 74 2.71 7.07 -11.19
C ALA A 74 3.83 7.94 -10.59
N LYS A 75 4.11 9.11 -11.21
CA LYS A 75 5.07 10.10 -10.67
C LYS A 75 4.62 10.67 -9.33
N ILE A 76 3.33 11.01 -9.20
CA ILE A 76 2.75 11.50 -7.95
C ILE A 76 2.86 10.43 -6.84
N VAL A 77 2.45 9.19 -7.13
CA VAL A 77 2.52 8.07 -6.18
C VAL A 77 3.95 7.81 -5.73
N ARG A 78 4.92 7.82 -6.66
CA ARG A 78 6.34 7.72 -6.31
C ARG A 78 6.76 8.83 -5.35
N GLY A 79 6.42 10.09 -5.63
CA GLY A 79 6.77 11.20 -4.75
C GLY A 79 6.18 11.10 -3.34
N ARG A 80 4.98 10.52 -3.21
CA ARG A 80 4.35 10.23 -1.91
C ARG A 80 5.13 9.14 -1.15
N ILE A 81 5.48 8.04 -1.81
CA ILE A 81 6.30 6.98 -1.21
C ILE A 81 7.66 7.53 -0.77
N GLU A 82 8.35 8.29 -1.64
CA GLU A 82 9.66 8.86 -1.29
C GLU A 82 9.58 9.77 -0.05
N ARG A 83 8.51 10.56 0.08
CA ARG A 83 8.28 11.44 1.23
C ARG A 83 8.10 10.67 2.53
N ASP A 84 7.28 9.62 2.52
CA ASP A 84 6.95 8.86 3.73
C ASP A 84 8.13 8.02 4.24
N PHE A 85 9.11 7.72 3.38
CA PHE A 85 10.33 6.98 3.72
C PHE A 85 11.60 7.86 3.75
N ALA A 86 11.47 9.19 3.63
CA ALA A 86 12.58 10.08 3.93
C ALA A 86 12.79 10.09 5.45
N SER A 87 14.04 9.94 5.90
CA SER A 87 14.37 9.94 7.34
C SER A 87 13.72 11.12 8.07
N PRO A 88 13.30 10.96 9.33
CA PRO A 88 12.70 12.04 10.08
C PRO A 88 13.65 13.23 10.08
N ARG A 89 13.12 14.43 9.81
CA ARG A 89 13.75 15.64 10.34
C ARG A 89 13.67 15.49 11.86
N THR A 90 14.81 15.14 12.46
CA THR A 90 15.10 15.31 13.88
C THR A 90 14.71 16.71 14.33
#